data_AF-A0A960TSV6-F1
#
_entry.id   AF-A0A960TSV6-F1
#
_cell.length_a   1.000
_cell.length_b   1.000
_cell.length_c   1.000
_cell.angle_alpha   90.00
_cell.angle_beta   90.00
_cell.angle_gamma   90.00
#
_symmetry.space_group_name_H-M   'P 1'
#
loop_
_entity.id
_entity.type
_entity.pdbx_description
1 polymer ?
#
loop_
_entity_poly.entity_id
_entity_poly.type
_entity_poly.pdbx_seq_one_letter_code
_entity_poly.pdbx_strand_id
1 'polypeptide(L)'
;MMRRAWTQVWVHLLVWLLVLFAAYPVLRIVTISLRPGDQLYSTELSVIPEGATLDAYRQILFEKPFGLWIRNSLIVSLSTAVIGVALASLAGYAFSRFRFRARGAALQGILVTQM
;
A
#
# COMPACT_ATOMS: atom_id res chain seq x y z
N MET A 1 2.93 -38.60 9.76
CA MET A 1 3.52 -37.34 10.29
C MET A 1 4.49 -36.66 9.33
N MET A 2 5.50 -37.34 8.76
CA MET A 2 6.51 -36.73 7.85
C MET A 2 5.97 -35.97 6.63
N ARG A 3 4.88 -36.44 6.00
CA ARG A 3 4.26 -35.72 4.86
C ARG A 3 3.79 -34.30 5.21
N ARG A 4 3.27 -34.10 6.43
CA ARG A 4 2.84 -32.76 6.90
C ARG A 4 4.04 -31.85 7.14
N ALA A 5 5.14 -32.38 7.70
CA ALA A 5 6.36 -31.61 7.92
C ALA A 5 6.99 -31.14 6.60
N TRP A 6 7.01 -32.00 5.57
CA TRP A 6 7.53 -31.63 4.25
C TRP A 6 6.69 -30.53 3.59
N THR A 7 5.36 -30.64 3.62
CA THR A 7 4.45 -29.60 3.11
C THR A 7 4.68 -28.26 3.83
N GLN A 8 4.88 -28.27 5.15
CA GLN A 8 5.16 -27.05 5.91
C GLN A 8 6.47 -26.40 5.45
N VAL A 9 7.56 -27.16 5.26
CA VAL A 9 8.83 -26.62 4.76
C VAL A 9 8.64 -25.96 3.39
N TRP A 10 7.94 -26.61 2.45
CA TRP A 10 7.67 -26.03 1.14
C TRP A 10 6.83 -24.76 1.19
N VAL A 11 5.80 -24.73 2.04
CA VAL A 11 4.97 -23.53 2.23
C VAL A 11 5.82 -22.39 2.78
N HIS A 12 6.69 -22.63 3.77
CA HIS A 12 7.55 -21.59 4.31
C HIS A 12 8.57 -21.09 3.28
N LEU A 13 9.17 -22.00 2.51
CA LEU A 13 10.08 -21.62 1.42
C LEU A 13 9.39 -20.75 0.37
N LEU A 14 8.17 -21.12 -0.04
CA LEU A 14 7.37 -20.33 -0.97
C LEU A 14 7.02 -18.96 -0.39
N VAL A 15 6.61 -18.90 0.88
CA VAL A 15 6.30 -17.63 1.56
C VAL A 15 7.55 -16.74 1.61
N TRP A 16 8.71 -17.27 1.98
CA TRP A 16 9.96 -16.51 1.98
C TRP A 16 10.32 -15.98 0.60
N LEU A 17 10.15 -16.79 -0.45
CA LEU A 17 10.37 -16.37 -1.83
C LEU A 17 9.43 -15.20 -2.21
N LEU A 18 8.14 -15.30 -1.87
CA LEU A 18 7.16 -14.24 -2.14
C LEU A 18 7.46 -12.96 -1.36
N VAL A 19 7.89 -13.07 -0.10
CA VAL A 19 8.32 -11.93 0.72
C VAL A 19 9.52 -11.24 0.11
N LEU A 20 10.54 -11.98 -0.32
CA LEU A 20 11.73 -11.40 -0.97
C LEU A 20 11.36 -10.70 -2.29
N PHE A 21 10.49 -11.33 -3.09
CA PHE A 21 9.98 -10.75 -4.33
C PHE A 21 9.21 -9.44 -4.07
N ALA A 22 8.35 -9.41 -3.06
CA ALA A 22 7.58 -8.22 -2.70
C ALA A 22 8.43 -7.12 -2.01
N ALA A 23 9.47 -7.50 -1.26
CA ALA A 23 10.36 -6.57 -0.57
C ALA A 23 11.38 -5.92 -1.51
N TYR A 24 11.76 -6.59 -2.60
CA TYR A 24 12.72 -6.07 -3.58
C TYR A 24 12.37 -4.65 -4.11
N PRO A 25 11.15 -4.35 -4.61
CA PRO A 25 10.82 -3.00 -5.05
C PRO A 25 10.88 -1.98 -3.90
N VAL A 26 10.55 -2.36 -2.67
CA VAL A 26 10.67 -1.47 -1.49
C VAL A 26 12.13 -1.12 -1.23
N LEU A 27 13.03 -2.11 -1.27
CA LEU A 27 14.47 -1.88 -1.18
C LEU A 27 14.95 -0.92 -2.28
N ARG A 28 14.46 -1.09 -3.52
CA ARG A 28 14.83 -0.17 -4.62
C ARG A 28 14.36 1.26 -4.40
N ILE A 29 13.17 1.48 -3.83
CA ILE A 29 12.69 2.83 -3.48
C ILE A 29 13.62 3.48 -2.45
N VAL A 30 14.05 2.74 -1.43
CA VAL A 30 14.98 3.23 -0.40
C VAL A 30 16.36 3.52 -0.99
N THR A 31 16.88 2.67 -1.87
CA THR A 31 18.14 2.95 -2.58
C THR A 31 18.04 4.23 -3.42
N ILE A 32 16.94 4.41 -4.16
CA ILE A 32 16.75 5.59 -5.02
C ILE A 32 16.61 6.87 -4.19
N SER A 33 15.95 6.82 -3.03
CA SER A 33 15.78 7.99 -2.17
C SER A 33 17.08 8.51 -1.55
N LEU A 34 18.15 7.69 -1.55
CA LEU A 34 19.49 8.06 -1.08
C LEU A 34 20.41 8.55 -2.20
N ARG A 35 20.00 8.49 -3.47
CA ARG A 35 20.85 8.90 -4.59
C ARG A 35 21.05 10.42 -4.60
N PRO A 36 22.26 10.89 -4.95
CA PRO A 36 22.47 12.31 -5.22
C PRO A 36 21.66 12.74 -6.45
N GLY A 37 21.28 14.03 -6.50
CA GLY A 37 20.27 14.55 -7.44
C GLY A 37 20.66 14.44 -8.93
N ASP A 38 21.95 14.32 -9.22
CA ASP A 38 22.53 14.10 -10.54
C ASP A 38 22.47 12.64 -11.03
N GLN A 39 22.19 11.68 -10.13
CA GLN A 39 22.23 10.24 -10.41
C GLN A 39 20.87 9.55 -10.31
N LEU A 40 19.76 10.30 -10.28
CA LEU A 40 18.40 9.74 -10.15
C LEU A 40 18.09 8.65 -11.19
N TYR A 41 18.55 8.83 -12.43
CA TYR A 41 18.33 7.90 -13.55
C TYR A 41 19.40 6.80 -13.70
N SER A 42 20.35 6.68 -12.75
CA SER A 42 21.39 5.65 -12.80
C SER A 42 20.78 4.23 -12.82
N THR A 43 21.28 3.36 -13.70
CA THR A 43 20.88 1.94 -13.77
C THR A 43 21.64 1.07 -12.76
N GLU A 44 22.41 1.68 -11.85
CA GLU A 44 23.22 0.95 -10.89
C GLU A 44 22.36 0.09 -9.93
N LEU A 45 22.78 -1.17 -9.76
CA LEU A 45 22.13 -2.16 -8.91
C LEU A 45 22.69 -2.20 -7.48
N SER A 46 23.64 -1.31 -7.14
CA SER A 46 24.14 -1.20 -5.76
C SER A 46 22.99 -0.92 -4.79
N VAL A 47 23.04 -1.57 -3.62
CA VAL A 47 22.04 -1.39 -2.57
C VAL A 47 22.25 -0.03 -1.88
N ILE A 48 23.51 0.37 -1.72
CA ILE A 48 23.93 1.69 -1.26
C ILE A 48 24.61 2.37 -2.46
N PRO A 49 24.01 3.43 -3.04
CA PRO A 49 24.59 4.15 -4.17
C PRO A 49 25.91 4.83 -3.79
N GLU A 50 26.78 5.01 -4.77
CA GLU A 50 27.94 5.87 -4.61
C GLU A 50 27.51 7.31 -4.31
N GLY A 51 28.11 7.94 -3.29
CA GLY A 51 27.72 9.29 -2.88
C GLY A 51 26.36 9.39 -2.19
N ALA A 52 25.87 8.29 -1.59
CA ALA A 52 24.61 8.29 -0.84
C ALA A 52 24.48 9.48 0.11
N THR A 53 23.37 10.20 0.01
CA THR A 53 23.11 11.46 0.70
C THR A 53 21.66 11.53 1.21
N LEU A 54 21.45 12.34 2.27
CA LEU A 54 20.13 12.65 2.81
C LEU A 54 19.60 14.01 2.33
N ASP A 55 20.24 14.64 1.35
CA ASP A 55 19.84 15.96 0.86
C ASP A 55 18.43 15.97 0.29
N ALA A 56 17.98 14.90 -0.36
CA ALA A 56 16.59 14.76 -0.83
C ALA A 56 15.59 14.87 0.34
N TYR A 57 15.91 14.28 1.50
CA TYR A 57 15.09 14.38 2.71
C TYR A 57 15.14 15.79 3.31
N ARG A 58 16.30 16.44 3.31
CA ARG A 58 16.42 17.83 3.75
C ARG A 58 15.58 18.77 2.88
N GLN A 59 15.69 18.65 1.56
CA GLN A 59 14.94 19.47 0.61
C GLN A 59 13.43 19.29 0.81
N ILE A 60 12.93 18.05 0.93
CA ILE A 60 11.49 17.83 1.10
C ILE A 60 10.98 18.34 2.45
N LEU A 61 11.76 18.19 3.54
CA LEU A 61 11.35 18.60 4.88
C LEU A 61 11.40 20.11 5.11
N PHE A 62 12.39 20.81 4.53
CA PHE A 62 12.66 22.22 4.83
C PHE A 62 12.39 23.18 3.67
N GLU A 63 12.49 22.72 2.42
CA GLU A 63 12.34 23.59 1.24
C GLU A 63 10.99 23.41 0.53
N LYS A 64 10.24 22.36 0.87
CA LYS A 64 8.91 22.08 0.31
C LYS A 64 7.85 22.12 1.39
N PRO A 65 6.58 22.42 1.05
CA PRO A 65 5.47 22.38 1.99
C PRO A 65 5.00 20.94 2.27
N PHE A 66 5.94 20.03 2.56
CA PHE A 66 5.68 18.60 2.76
C PHE A 66 4.73 18.34 3.93
N GLY A 67 4.88 19.08 5.03
CA GLY A 67 3.96 18.99 6.17
C GLY A 67 2.51 19.34 5.81
N LEU A 68 2.31 20.29 4.89
CA LEU A 68 0.98 20.63 4.38
C LEU A 68 0.39 19.47 3.55
N TRP A 69 1.20 18.85 2.69
CA TRP A 69 0.77 17.70 1.88
C TRP A 69 0.38 16.52 2.75
N ILE A 70 1.22 16.14 3.72
CA ILE A 70 0.93 15.06 4.67
C ILE A 70 -0.35 15.35 5.46
N ARG A 71 -0.50 16.58 5.97
CA ARG A 71 -1.72 16.98 6.69
C ARG A 71 -2.97 16.85 5.82
N ASN A 72 -2.92 17.36 4.60
CA ASN A 72 -4.06 17.29 3.69
C ASN A 72 -4.41 15.84 3.34
N SER A 73 -3.43 15.01 3.02
CA SER A 73 -3.63 13.58 2.74
C SER A 73 -4.18 12.84 3.97
N LEU A 74 -3.71 13.14 5.17
CA LEU A 74 -4.19 12.54 6.40
C LEU A 74 -5.66 12.91 6.67
N ILE A 75 -6.01 14.19 6.53
CA ILE A 75 -7.39 14.67 6.70
C ILE A 75 -8.31 13.98 5.69
N VAL A 76 -7.93 13.95 4.41
CA VAL A 76 -8.76 13.36 3.35
C VAL A 76 -8.91 11.87 3.57
N SER A 77 -7.81 11.12 3.73
CA SER A 77 -7.85 9.66 3.90
C SER A 77 -8.63 9.24 5.14
N LEU A 78 -8.43 9.91 6.28
CA LEU A 78 -9.14 9.59 7.52
C LEU A 78 -10.63 9.93 7.42
N SER A 79 -10.98 11.09 6.86
CA SER A 79 -12.38 11.48 6.69
C SER A 79 -13.10 10.53 5.74
N THR A 80 -12.47 10.17 4.62
CA THR A 80 -13.00 9.18 3.67
C THR A 80 -13.17 7.81 4.32
N ALA A 81 -12.19 7.35 5.12
CA ALA A 81 -12.28 6.07 5.81
C ALA A 81 -13.43 6.06 6.84
N VAL A 82 -13.53 7.09 7.69
CA VAL A 82 -14.56 7.16 8.73
C VAL A 82 -15.96 7.25 8.12
N ILE A 83 -16.16 8.19 7.19
CA ILE A 83 -17.46 8.36 6.52
C ILE A 83 -17.80 7.12 5.69
N GLY A 84 -16.82 6.60 4.93
CA GLY A 84 -16.99 5.42 4.08
C GLY A 84 -17.38 4.19 4.89
N VAL A 85 -16.68 3.90 6.00
CA VAL A 85 -17.00 2.76 6.88
C VAL A 85 -18.36 2.94 7.55
N ALA A 86 -18.70 4.14 8.01
CA ALA A 86 -20.00 4.41 8.62
C ALA A 86 -21.14 4.13 7.62
N LEU A 87 -21.04 4.67 6.41
CA LEU A 87 -22.03 4.46 5.35
C LEU A 87 -22.08 3.00 4.88
N ALA A 88 -20.92 2.37 4.67
CA ALA A 88 -20.83 0.97 4.26
C ALA A 88 -21.41 0.03 5.32
N SER A 89 -21.20 0.31 6.60
CA SER A 89 -21.77 -0.49 7.70
C SER A 89 -23.28 -0.39 7.76
N LEU A 90 -23.84 0.83 7.62
CA LEU A 90 -25.29 1.04 7.57
C LEU A 90 -25.91 0.36 6.35
N ALA A 91 -25.29 0.51 5.17
CA ALA A 91 -25.72 -0.17 3.96
C ALA A 91 -25.66 -1.69 4.13
N GLY A 92 -24.55 -2.23 4.63
CA GLY A 92 -24.36 -3.67 4.90
C GLY A 92 -25.43 -4.21 5.86
N TYR A 93 -25.76 -3.47 6.92
CA TYR A 93 -26.87 -3.82 7.81
C TYR A 93 -28.21 -3.84 7.06
N ALA A 94 -28.49 -2.83 6.24
CA ALA A 94 -29.73 -2.77 5.49
C ALA A 94 -29.88 -3.94 4.50
N PHE A 95 -28.81 -4.26 3.77
CA PHE A 95 -28.77 -5.38 2.83
C PHE A 95 -28.84 -6.74 3.51
N SER A 96 -28.33 -6.89 4.73
CA SER A 96 -28.36 -8.14 5.47
C SER A 96 -29.72 -8.41 6.13
N ARG A 97 -30.40 -7.38 6.65
CA ARG A 97 -31.61 -7.55 7.47
C ARG A 97 -32.92 -7.28 6.74
N PHE A 98 -32.96 -6.36 5.78
CA PHE A 98 -34.21 -6.00 5.08
C PHE A 98 -34.33 -6.64 3.70
N ARG A 99 -35.57 -6.96 3.32
CA ARG A 99 -35.94 -7.41 1.97
C ARG A 99 -36.68 -6.28 1.27
N PHE A 100 -36.08 -5.73 0.22
CA PHE A 100 -36.67 -4.65 -0.59
C PHE A 100 -36.54 -4.93 -2.08
N ARG A 101 -37.41 -4.33 -2.89
CA ARG A 101 -37.62 -4.70 -4.31
C ARG A 101 -36.39 -4.52 -5.21
N ALA A 102 -35.51 -3.56 -4.90
CA ALA A 102 -34.30 -3.27 -5.69
C ALA A 102 -32.99 -3.88 -5.13
N ARG A 103 -33.08 -4.80 -4.15
CA ARG A 103 -31.91 -5.34 -3.42
C ARG A 103 -30.86 -5.99 -4.33
N GLY A 104 -31.30 -6.77 -5.33
CA GLY A 104 -30.40 -7.47 -6.26
C GLY A 104 -29.60 -6.51 -7.16
N ALA A 105 -30.29 -5.58 -7.81
CA ALA A 105 -29.66 -4.58 -8.68
C ALA A 105 -28.70 -3.67 -7.91
N ALA A 106 -29.05 -3.30 -6.68
CA ALA A 106 -28.19 -2.46 -5.85
C ALA A 106 -26.90 -3.20 -5.39
N LEU A 107 -27.00 -4.50 -5.04
CA LEU A 107 -25.82 -5.32 -4.73
C LEU A 107 -24.90 -5.47 -5.97
N GLN A 108 -25.48 -5.72 -7.15
CA GLN A 108 -24.71 -5.79 -8.39
C GLN A 108 -24.01 -4.46 -8.70
N GLY A 109 -24.71 -3.34 -8.53
CA GLY A 109 -24.13 -2.00 -8.72
C GLY A 109 -22.94 -1.75 -7.79
N ILE A 110 -23.03 -2.15 -6.52
CA ILE A 110 -21.92 -2.05 -5.57
C ILE A 110 -20.74 -2.89 -6.03
N LEU A 111 -20.97 -4.15 -6.42
CA LEU A 111 -19.89 -5.06 -6.84
C LEU A 111 -19.17 -4.58 -8.10
N VAL A 112 -19.88 -3.99 -9.06
CA VAL A 112 -19.28 -3.47 -10.30
C VAL A 112 -18.50 -2.17 -10.07
N THR A 113 -18.84 -1.38 -9.06
CA THR A 113 -18.23 -0.05 -8.84
C THR A 113 -17.14 -0.03 -7.75
N GLN A 114 -17.08 -1.03 -6.87
CA GLN A 114 -16.13 -1.07 -5.74
C GLN A 114 -14.91 -1.98 -5.95
N MET A 115 -14.86 -2.75 -7.04
CA MET A 115 -13.71 -3.60 -7.45
C MET A 115 -12.92 -2.91 -8.56
#